data_AF-A0A355ILD2-F1
#
_entry.id   AF-A0A355ILD2-F1
#
_cell.length_a   1.000
_cell.length_b   1.000
_cell.length_c   1.000
_cell.angle_alpha   90.00
_cell.angle_beta   90.00
_cell.angle_gamma   90.00
#
_symmetry.space_group_name_H-M   'P 1'
#
loop_
_entity.id
_entity.type
_entity.pdbx_description
1 polymer ?
#
loop_
_entity_poly.entity_id
_entity_poly.type
_entity_poly.pdbx_seq_one_letter_code
_entity_poly.pdbx_strand_id
1 'polypeptide(L)'
;MDEHVRKPDWLKIRLGDTDRFAETRRIIGHELHTICTSGRCPNQAECWGRGTATFMILGDICTRSCRFCNTKTGKPLPVDEQEPARLAASVKQMSVKHIVLT
;
A
#
# COMPACT_ATOMS: atom_id res chain seq x y z
N MET A 1 3.03 12.34 27.52
CA MET A 1 2.63 12.76 26.16
C MET A 1 3.95 12.96 25.43
N ASP A 2 4.29 12.06 24.50
CA ASP A 2 5.57 12.18 23.77
C ASP A 2 5.56 13.49 22.98
N GLU A 3 6.59 14.31 23.18
CA GLU A 3 6.74 15.58 22.50
C GLU A 3 6.90 15.31 20.99
N HIS A 4 6.04 15.91 20.17
CA HIS A 4 6.07 15.69 18.74
C HIS A 4 7.31 16.34 18.12
N VAL A 5 8.37 15.54 17.94
CA VAL A 5 9.60 15.99 17.31
C VAL A 5 9.32 16.33 15.85
N ARG A 6 9.54 17.59 15.48
CA ARG A 6 9.40 18.05 14.10
C ARG A 6 10.37 17.28 13.20
N LYS A 7 9.86 16.79 12.07
CA LYS A 7 10.70 16.14 11.05
C LYS A 7 11.76 17.12 10.51
N PRO A 8 12.98 16.65 10.20
CA PRO A 8 14.01 17.48 9.58
C PRO A 8 13.57 18.06 8.23
N ASP A 9 14.13 19.20 7.85
CA ASP A 9 13.72 19.93 6.64
C ASP A 9 13.93 19.18 5.32
N TRP A 10 14.84 18.22 5.29
CA TRP A 10 15.12 17.38 4.13
C TRP A 10 14.11 16.23 3.96
N LEU A 11 13.34 15.88 5.00
CA LEU A 11 12.39 14.76 4.99
C LEU A 11 11.03 15.22 4.44
N LYS A 12 11.02 15.63 3.17
CA LYS A 12 9.83 16.11 2.44
C LYS A 12 9.61 15.28 1.18
N ILE A 13 8.35 15.08 0.82
CA ILE A 13 7.96 14.45 -0.45
C ILE A 13 7.67 15.51 -1.50
N ARG A 14 7.92 15.18 -2.77
CA ARG A 14 7.41 15.95 -3.91
C ARG A 14 6.06 15.36 -4.29
N LEU A 15 4.99 16.13 -4.16
CA LEU A 15 3.69 15.76 -4.71
C LEU A 15 3.77 15.95 -6.24
N GLY A 16 4.05 14.86 -6.95
CA GLY A 16 4.04 14.85 -8.41
C GLY A 16 2.63 14.62 -8.93
N ASP A 17 2.21 15.44 -9.89
CA ASP A 17 1.00 15.18 -10.67
C ASP A 17 1.32 14.07 -11.67
N THR A 18 0.81 12.88 -11.42
CA THR A 18 0.98 11.75 -12.33
C THR A 18 -0.39 11.15 -12.56
N ASP A 19 -0.93 11.29 -13.77
CA ASP A 19 -2.21 10.67 -14.17
C ASP A 19 -2.23 9.17 -13.83
N ARG A 20 -1.06 8.52 -13.94
CA ARG A 20 -0.84 7.12 -13.51
C ARG A 20 -1.10 6.86 -12.02
N PHE A 21 -0.80 7.80 -11.12
CA PHE A 21 -1.13 7.65 -9.70
C PHE A 21 -2.65 7.63 -9.51
N ALA A 22 -3.39 8.53 -10.16
CA ALA A 22 -4.84 8.58 -10.07
C ALA A 22 -5.50 7.30 -10.64
N GLU A 23 -4.99 6.82 -11.77
CA GLU A 23 -5.43 5.56 -12.38
C GLU A 23 -5.17 4.35 -11.46
N THR A 24 -3.94 4.22 -10.95
CA THR A 24 -3.55 3.14 -10.02
C THR A 24 -4.39 3.17 -8.75
N ARG A 25 -4.66 4.38 -8.20
CA ARG A 25 -5.48 4.57 -7.00
C ARG A 25 -6.92 4.11 -7.22
N ARG A 26 -7.49 4.42 -8.37
CA ARG A 26 -8.86 4.01 -8.72
C ARG A 26 -8.99 2.48 -8.79
N ILE A 27 -7.97 1.79 -9.32
CA ILE A 27 -7.99 0.34 -9.48
C ILE A 27 -7.81 -0.38 -8.12
N ILE A 28 -6.89 0.08 -7.27
CA ILE A 28 -6.66 -0.52 -5.94
C ILE A 28 -7.89 -0.39 -5.02
N GLY A 29 -8.70 0.66 -5.21
CA GLY A 29 -9.82 0.99 -4.33
C GLY A 29 -10.94 -0.05 -4.23
N HIS A 30 -10.90 -1.13 -5.02
CA HIS A 30 -12.02 -2.07 -5.09
C HIS A 30 -11.85 -3.35 -4.27
N GLU A 31 -10.71 -4.04 -4.22
CA GLU A 31 -10.65 -5.39 -3.59
C GLU A 31 -9.29 -5.84 -3.02
N LEU A 32 -8.27 -4.98 -2.94
CA LEU A 32 -6.92 -5.40 -2.51
C LEU A 32 -6.23 -4.44 -1.54
N HIS A 33 -5.40 -5.00 -0.69
CA HIS A 33 -4.61 -4.26 0.29
C HIS A 33 -3.18 -4.04 -0.24
N THR A 34 -2.63 -2.85 0.00
CA THR A 34 -1.23 -2.54 -0.31
C THR A 34 -0.56 -1.93 0.91
N ILE A 35 0.70 -2.30 1.16
CA ILE A 35 1.47 -1.68 2.24
C ILE A 35 1.77 -0.21 1.93
N CYS A 36 1.70 0.17 0.64
CA CYS A 36 1.77 1.56 0.21
C CYS A 36 0.71 2.42 0.93
N THR A 37 -0.53 1.92 1.02
CA THR A 37 -1.65 2.59 1.69
C THR A 37 -1.67 2.30 3.19
N SER A 38 -1.66 1.03 3.59
CA SER A 38 -1.75 0.63 5.01
C SER A 38 -0.58 1.15 5.85
N GLY A 39 0.61 1.21 5.26
CA GLY A 39 1.82 1.76 5.86
C GLY A 39 1.93 3.29 5.80
N ARG A 40 0.99 3.98 5.13
CA ARG A 40 1.07 5.43 4.84
C ARG A 40 2.41 5.83 4.22
N CYS A 41 2.83 5.07 3.21
CA CYS A 41 4.14 5.20 2.62
C CYS A 41 4.29 6.57 1.92
N PRO A 42 5.32 7.37 2.24
CA PRO A 42 5.54 8.67 1.59
C PRO A 42 5.88 8.54 0.09
N ASN A 43 6.32 7.36 -0.36
CA ASN A 43 6.75 7.11 -1.74
C ASN A 43 5.63 6.57 -2.63
N GLN A 44 4.39 6.48 -2.12
CA GLN A 44 3.26 5.88 -2.83
C GLN A 44 3.07 6.46 -4.25
N ALA A 45 3.07 7.79 -4.38
CA ALA A 45 2.89 8.45 -5.67
C ALA A 45 4.02 8.15 -6.66
N GLU A 46 5.28 8.16 -6.20
CA GLU A 46 6.43 7.84 -7.03
C GLU A 46 6.41 6.39 -7.51
N CYS A 47 6.20 5.44 -6.60
CA CYS A 47 6.17 4.01 -6.93
C CYS A 47 5.05 3.70 -7.94
N TRP A 48 3.84 4.21 -7.68
CA TRP A 48 2.69 3.98 -8.56
C TRP A 48 2.88 4.65 -9.92
N GLY A 49 3.42 5.88 -9.97
CA GLY A 49 3.75 6.55 -11.23
C GLY A 49 4.75 5.78 -12.09
N ARG A 50 5.67 5.03 -11.46
CA ARG A 50 6.62 4.12 -12.13
C ARG A 50 6.02 2.76 -12.50
N GLY A 51 4.77 2.51 -12.15
CA GLY A 51 4.11 1.22 -12.37
C GLY A 51 4.63 0.15 -11.43
N THR A 52 4.85 0.48 -10.15
CA THR A 52 5.27 -0.48 -9.11
C THR A 52 4.37 -0.36 -7.89
N ALA A 53 3.93 -1.51 -7.36
CA ALA A 53 3.14 -1.57 -6.14
C ALA A 53 3.53 -2.78 -5.29
N THR A 54 3.35 -2.65 -3.98
CA THR A 54 3.57 -3.73 -3.02
C THR A 54 2.23 -4.12 -2.41
N PHE A 55 1.79 -5.33 -2.73
CA PHE A 55 0.50 -5.86 -2.28
C PHE A 55 0.69 -6.62 -0.97
N MET A 56 -0.30 -6.47 -0.09
CA MET A 56 -0.41 -7.24 1.14
C MET A 56 -1.38 -8.38 0.89
N ILE A 57 -0.93 -9.61 1.15
CA ILE A 57 -1.80 -10.79 1.17
C ILE A 57 -2.40 -10.98 2.57
N LEU A 58 -3.47 -11.77 2.67
CA LEU A 58 -4.14 -12.10 3.94
C LEU A 58 -4.77 -10.88 4.65
N GLY A 59 -5.10 -9.83 3.90
CA GLY A 59 -5.78 -8.64 4.42
C GLY A 59 -4.85 -7.52 4.93
N ASP A 60 -5.44 -6.51 5.58
CA ASP A 60 -4.74 -5.36 6.18
C ASP A 60 -4.72 -5.36 7.72
N ILE A 61 -5.14 -6.47 8.33
CA ILE A 61 -5.15 -6.65 9.78
C ILE A 61 -4.06 -7.65 10.17
N CYS A 62 -3.10 -7.20 10.97
CA CYS A 62 -2.06 -8.07 11.53
C CYS A 62 -2.41 -8.46 12.97
N THR A 63 -2.14 -9.70 13.34
CA THR A 63 -2.29 -10.16 14.74
C THR A 63 -1.16 -9.65 15.65
N ARG A 64 -0.06 -9.18 15.06
CA ARG A 64 1.09 -8.61 15.78
C ARG A 64 0.94 -7.10 15.97
N SER A 65 1.64 -6.57 16.97
CA SER A 65 1.66 -5.15 17.35
C SER A 65 3.08 -4.58 17.37
N CYS A 66 3.80 -4.72 16.26
CA CYS A 66 5.15 -4.17 16.12
C CYS A 66 5.12 -2.64 16.31
N ARG A 67 5.94 -2.11 17.22
CA ARG A 67 5.91 -0.69 17.64
C ARG A 67 6.08 0.34 16.51
N PHE A 68 6.69 -0.05 15.39
CA PHE A 68 6.93 0.81 14.24
C PHE A 68 5.89 0.64 13.11
N CYS A 69 5.10 -0.43 13.14
CA CYS A 69 4.26 -0.82 12.02
C CYS A 69 2.92 -0.08 12.09
N ASN A 70 2.50 0.51 10.98
CA ASN A 70 1.24 1.25 10.90
C ASN A 70 0.05 0.37 10.48
N THR A 71 0.28 -0.88 10.08
CA THR A 71 -0.78 -1.84 9.76
C THR A 71 -1.70 -2.07 10.96
N LYS A 72 -3.00 -2.16 10.72
CA LYS A 72 -4.01 -2.30 11.78
C LYS A 72 -3.76 -3.58 12.58
N THR A 73 -3.68 -3.46 13.91
CA THR A 73 -3.65 -4.64 14.78
C THR A 73 -5.07 -5.11 15.08
N GLY A 74 -5.30 -6.42 15.00
CA GLY A 74 -6.60 -7.00 15.37
C GLY A 74 -6.76 -8.47 14.95
N LYS A 75 -8.00 -8.93 14.95
CA LYS A 75 -8.39 -10.23 14.41
C LYS A 75 -8.62 -10.11 12.90
N PRO A 76 -7.87 -10.83 12.04
CA PRO A 76 -8.07 -10.82 10.59
C PRO A 76 -9.40 -11.46 10.19
N LEU A 77 -9.82 -11.19 8.95
CA LEU A 77 -10.87 -11.95 8.29
C LEU A 77 -10.39 -13.38 7.97
N PRO A 78 -11.30 -14.33 7.70
CA PRO A 78 -10.92 -15.64 7.19
C PRO A 78 -10.05 -15.52 5.93
N VAL A 79 -9.18 -16.51 5.71
CA VAL A 79 -8.38 -16.60 4.49
C VAL A 79 -9.30 -16.67 3.28
N ASP A 80 -9.01 -15.85 2.28
CA ASP A 80 -9.74 -15.85 1.02
C ASP A 80 -8.94 -16.62 -0.04
N GLU A 81 -9.43 -17.79 -0.41
CA GLU A 81 -8.79 -18.67 -1.40
C GLU A 81 -8.78 -18.06 -2.81
N GLN A 82 -9.62 -17.07 -3.08
CA GLN A 82 -9.69 -16.35 -4.37
C GLN A 82 -8.80 -15.09 -4.39
N GLU A 83 -8.13 -14.75 -3.28
CA GLU A 83 -7.20 -13.62 -3.22
C GLU A 83 -6.12 -13.67 -4.32
N PRO A 84 -5.45 -14.81 -4.61
CA PRO A 84 -4.45 -14.87 -5.67
C PRO A 84 -5.01 -14.53 -7.06
N ALA A 85 -6.23 -14.97 -7.37
CA ALA A 85 -6.87 -14.71 -8.66
C ALA A 85 -7.23 -13.23 -8.81
N ARG A 86 -7.82 -12.62 -7.78
CA ARG A 86 -8.14 -11.18 -7.77
C ARG A 86 -6.88 -10.30 -7.80
N LEU A 87 -5.83 -10.71 -7.09
CA LEU A 87 -4.51 -10.08 -7.15
C LEU A 87 -3.98 -10.08 -8.59
N ALA A 88 -3.96 -11.23 -9.25
CA ALA A 88 -3.51 -11.35 -10.64
C ALA A 88 -4.35 -10.48 -11.60
N ALA A 89 -5.67 -10.47 -11.43
CA ALA A 89 -6.57 -9.62 -12.23
C ALA A 89 -6.27 -8.13 -12.03
N SER A 90 -6.03 -7.70 -10.80
CA SER A 90 -5.72 -6.31 -10.49
C SER A 90 -4.35 -5.89 -10.99
N VAL A 91 -3.32 -6.74 -10.84
CA VAL A 91 -1.99 -6.53 -11.41
C VAL A 91 -2.08 -6.32 -12.93
N LYS A 92 -2.89 -7.13 -13.62
CA LYS A 92 -3.13 -6.98 -15.06
C LYS A 92 -3.84 -5.67 -15.40
N GLN A 93 -4.84 -5.26 -14.62
CA GLN A 93 -5.56 -4.00 -14.84
C GLN A 93 -4.68 -2.77 -14.59
N MET A 94 -3.86 -2.79 -13.53
CA MET A 94 -2.98 -1.67 -13.16
C MET A 94 -1.82 -1.48 -14.14
N SER A 95 -1.57 -2.45 -15.04
CA SER A 95 -0.44 -2.43 -15.98
C SER A 95 0.90 -2.15 -15.27
N VAL A 96 1.05 -2.66 -14.05
CA VAL A 96 2.29 -2.52 -13.28
C VAL A 96 3.39 -3.35 -13.93
N LYS A 97 4.61 -2.81 -13.91
CA LYS A 97 5.80 -3.45 -14.47
C LYS A 97 6.50 -4.35 -13.47
N HIS A 98 6.31 -4.07 -12.18
CA HIS A 98 6.97 -4.77 -11.09
C HIS A 98 6.05 -4.82 -9.88
N ILE A 99 5.99 -5.97 -9.22
CA ILE A 99 5.20 -6.17 -8.00
C ILE A 99 6.06 -6.77 -6.90
N VAL A 100 5.72 -6.43 -5.67
CA VAL A 100 6.24 -7.09 -4.48
C VAL A 100 5.05 -7.61 -3.68
N LEU A 101 5.16 -8.82 -3.13
CA LEU A 101 4.16 -9.42 -2.25
C LEU A 101 4.72 -9.47 -0.84
N THR A 102 3.91 -9.09 0.14
CA THR A 102 4.25 -9.12 1.57
C THR A 102 3.06 -9.51 2.42
#